data_AF-A0AA52ARE4-F1
#
_entry.id   AF-A0AA52ARE4-F1
#
_cell.length_a   1.000
_cell.length_b   1.000
_cell.length_c   1.000
_cell.angle_alpha   90.00
_cell.angle_beta   90.00
_cell.angle_gamma   90.00
#
_symmetry.space_group_name_H-M   'P 1'
#
loop_
_entity.id
_entity.type
_entity.pdbx_description
1 polymer ?
#
loop_
_entity_poly.entity_id
_entity_poly.type
_entity_poly.pdbx_seq_one_letter_code
_entity_poly.pdbx_strand_id
1 'polypeptide(L)'
;MGGISQAMFEETGTDQGTGRIANATFGDYLMPVNADIPDMDVFFVGTPDRATPVGTKGVGEVALVGLAAAIGNAVHHATGRRIRSLPTTIDRLML
;
A
#
# COMPACT_ATOMS: atom_id res chain seq x y z
N MET A 1 -1.98 7.23 -1.14
CA MET A 1 -2.04 7.12 0.34
C MET A 1 -2.11 5.66 0.78
N GLY A 2 -3.29 5.01 0.78
CA GLY A 2 -3.45 3.65 1.33
C GLY A 2 -2.49 2.60 0.76
N GLY A 3 -2.17 2.66 -0.54
CA GLY A 3 -1.28 1.67 -1.14
C GLY A 3 0.19 1.85 -0.77
N ILE A 4 0.61 3.08 -0.45
CA ILE A 4 1.95 3.37 0.10
C ILE A 4 2.01 2.86 1.55
N SER A 5 0.94 3.12 2.31
CA SER A 5 0.76 2.62 3.67
C SER A 5 0.91 1.09 3.72
N GLN A 6 0.11 0.37 2.93
CA GLN A 6 0.18 -1.09 2.78
C GLN A 6 1.57 -1.59 2.37
N ALA A 7 2.25 -0.86 1.50
CA ALA A 7 3.53 -1.28 0.96
C ALA A 7 4.68 -1.15 1.97
N MET A 8 4.66 -0.14 2.83
CA MET A 8 5.86 0.33 3.55
C MET A 8 5.66 0.62 5.04
N PHE A 9 4.44 0.74 5.54
CA PHE A 9 4.17 1.24 6.89
C PHE A 9 3.28 0.31 7.71
N GLU A 10 2.08 0.01 7.21
CA GLU A 10 1.04 -0.57 8.05
C GLU A 10 1.25 -2.08 8.29
N GLU A 11 1.20 -2.45 9.56
CA GLU A 11 1.23 -3.85 10.00
C GLU A 11 0.48 -3.95 11.32
N THR A 12 -0.39 -4.95 11.45
CA THR A 12 -1.07 -5.24 12.72
C THR A 12 -0.26 -6.25 13.50
N GLY A 13 0.34 -5.82 14.62
CA GLY A 13 1.04 -6.70 15.54
C GLY A 13 0.08 -7.34 16.54
N THR A 14 0.08 -8.67 16.62
CA THR A 14 -0.72 -9.42 17.61
C THR A 14 0.18 -9.96 18.71
N ASP A 15 -0.13 -9.65 19.96
CA ASP A 15 0.51 -10.25 21.12
C ASP A 15 0.08 -11.72 21.26
N GLN A 16 1.04 -12.64 21.18
CA GLN A 16 0.77 -14.08 21.20
C GLN A 16 0.26 -14.57 22.57
N GLY A 17 0.63 -13.89 23.66
CA GLY A 17 0.23 -14.30 25.02
C GLY A 17 -1.23 -13.97 25.33
N THR A 18 -1.71 -12.80 24.89
CA THR A 18 -3.05 -12.30 25.22
C THR A 18 -4.02 -12.24 24.03
N GLY A 19 -3.53 -12.41 22.80
CA GLY A 19 -4.31 -12.28 21.57
C GLY A 19 -4.72 -10.85 21.23
N ARG A 20 -4.24 -9.85 22.00
CA ARG A 20 -4.55 -8.43 21.77
C ARG A 20 -3.71 -7.86 20.65
N ILE A 21 -4.21 -6.79 20.02
CA ILE A 21 -3.43 -5.98 19.09
C ILE A 21 -2.41 -5.17 19.90
N ALA A 22 -1.13 -5.47 19.70
CA ALA A 22 -0.01 -4.90 20.44
C ALA A 22 0.26 -3.43 20.07
N ASN A 23 -0.07 -3.03 18.85
CA ASN A 23 0.18 -1.69 18.32
C ASN A 23 -1.11 -0.92 18.03
N ALA A 24 -2.15 -1.07 18.86
CA ALA A 24 -3.46 -0.45 18.67
C ALA A 24 -3.50 1.06 19.02
N THR A 25 -2.47 1.81 18.66
CA THR A 25 -2.37 3.25 18.88
C THR A 25 -1.92 3.94 17.59
N PHE A 26 -2.21 5.23 17.45
CA PHE A 26 -1.67 6.03 16.34
C PHE A 26 -0.15 6.30 16.45
N GLY A 27 0.47 5.98 17.59
CA GLY A 27 1.92 6.04 17.73
C GLY A 27 2.63 4.81 17.17
N ASP A 28 1.98 3.64 17.25
CA ASP A 28 2.60 2.35 16.94
C ASP A 28 2.10 1.72 15.63
N TYR A 29 0.86 1.99 15.21
CA TYR A 29 0.36 1.62 13.89
C TYR A 29 0.73 2.72 12.90
N LEU A 30 1.84 2.51 12.19
CA LEU A 30 2.40 3.53 11.31
C LEU A 30 1.47 3.79 10.11
N MET A 31 1.05 5.04 10.01
CA MET A 31 0.35 5.59 8.85
C MET A 31 1.27 6.63 8.19
N PRO A 32 1.32 6.70 6.85
CA PRO A 32 2.13 7.70 6.18
C PRO A 32 1.61 9.11 6.49
N VAL A 33 2.55 10.03 6.74
CA VAL A 33 2.29 11.46 6.89
C VAL A 33 2.55 12.19 5.57
N ASN A 34 2.24 13.48 5.50
CA ASN A 34 2.43 14.28 4.28
C ASN A 34 3.85 14.21 3.71
N ALA A 35 4.88 14.06 4.55
CA ALA A 35 6.27 13.97 4.13
C ALA A 35 6.62 12.63 3.43
N ASP A 36 5.82 11.57 3.63
CA ASP A 36 6.06 10.25 3.04
C ASP A 36 5.47 10.11 1.62
N ILE A 37 4.78 11.14 1.14
CA ILE A 37 3.98 11.09 -0.08
C ILE A 37 4.70 11.88 -1.17
N PRO A 38 5.20 11.22 -2.23
CA PRO A 38 5.80 11.91 -3.35
C PRO A 38 4.73 12.56 -4.22
N ASP A 39 5.17 13.40 -5.16
CA ASP A 39 4.31 13.89 -6.23
C ASP A 39 3.71 12.71 -7.02
N MET A 40 2.42 12.80 -7.33
CA MET A 40 1.66 11.74 -8.00
C MET A 40 0.94 12.29 -9.22
N ASP A 41 1.20 11.68 -10.37
CA ASP A 41 0.43 11.91 -11.59
C ASP A 41 -0.74 10.93 -11.69
N VAL A 42 -1.92 11.44 -12.05
CA VAL A 42 -3.14 10.64 -12.21
C VAL A 42 -3.68 10.80 -13.62
N PHE A 43 -3.78 9.68 -14.32
CA PHE A 43 -4.34 9.63 -15.67
C PHE A 43 -5.65 8.85 -15.65
N PHE A 44 -6.73 9.49 -16.10
CA PHE A 44 -7.99 8.80 -16.34
C PHE A 44 -7.95 8.11 -17.69
N VAL A 45 -8.06 6.79 -17.66
CA VAL A 45 -8.01 5.94 -18.85
C VAL A 45 -9.32 5.19 -19.03
N GLY A 46 -9.65 4.88 -20.29
CA GLY A 46 -10.75 3.99 -20.64
C GLY A 46 -11.90 4.65 -21.39
N THR A 47 -12.84 3.81 -21.81
CA THR A 47 -14.06 4.21 -22.52
C THR A 47 -15.28 4.11 -21.59
N PRO A 48 -16.39 4.80 -21.93
CA PRO A 48 -17.67 4.65 -21.22
C PRO A 48 -18.05 3.19 -21.02
N ASP A 49 -18.58 2.86 -19.84
CA ASP A 49 -19.11 1.54 -19.56
C ASP A 49 -20.45 1.31 -20.28
N ARG A 50 -20.54 0.24 -21.07
CA ARG A 50 -21.79 -0.13 -21.74
C ARG A 50 -22.82 -0.72 -20.78
N ALA A 51 -22.39 -1.14 -19.58
CA ALA A 51 -23.26 -1.71 -18.56
C ALA A 51 -24.02 -0.66 -17.75
N THR A 52 -23.67 0.63 -17.84
CA THR A 52 -24.35 1.71 -17.12
C THR A 52 -24.94 2.73 -18.09
N PRO A 53 -26.16 3.26 -17.86
CA PRO A 53 -26.80 4.22 -18.77
C PRO A 53 -25.99 5.51 -19.01
N VAL A 54 -25.13 5.85 -18.06
CA VAL A 54 -24.29 7.07 -18.07
C VAL A 54 -22.80 6.78 -18.31
N GLY A 55 -22.42 5.53 -18.56
CA GLY A 55 -21.03 5.19 -18.88
C GLY A 55 -20.04 5.18 -17.73
N THR A 56 -20.50 5.22 -16.48
CA THR A 56 -19.67 5.31 -15.26
C THR A 56 -19.11 3.96 -14.82
N LYS A 57 -17.96 4.01 -14.13
CA LYS A 57 -17.29 2.88 -13.47
C LYS A 57 -16.86 3.28 -12.06
N GLY A 58 -16.77 2.30 -11.16
CA GLY A 58 -16.17 2.52 -9.84
C GLY A 58 -14.66 2.75 -9.96
N VAL A 59 -14.14 3.75 -9.25
CA VAL A 59 -12.71 4.10 -9.26
C VAL A 59 -12.04 4.00 -7.89
N GLY A 60 -12.81 4.06 -6.80
CA GLY A 60 -12.28 4.21 -5.44
C GLY A 60 -11.27 3.13 -5.04
N GLU A 61 -11.61 1.86 -5.25
CA GLU A 61 -10.71 0.74 -4.92
C GLU A 61 -9.67 0.50 -6.02
N VAL A 62 -10.02 0.72 -7.29
CA VAL A 62 -9.13 0.48 -8.44
C VAL A 62 -7.82 1.26 -8.32
N ALA A 63 -7.86 2.47 -7.77
CA ALA A 63 -6.68 3.29 -7.54
C ALA A 63 -5.71 2.69 -6.50
N LEU A 64 -6.16 1.73 -5.68
CA LEU A 64 -5.39 1.11 -4.61
C LEU A 64 -4.75 -0.24 -5.01
N VAL A 65 -5.49 -1.08 -5.74
CA VAL A 65 -5.18 -2.53 -5.93
C VAL A 65 -3.74 -2.82 -6.37
N GLY A 66 -3.17 -2.00 -7.25
CA GLY A 66 -1.85 -2.24 -7.84
C GLY A 66 -0.67 -1.61 -7.09
N LEU A 67 -0.92 -0.70 -6.14
CA LEU A 67 0.12 0.19 -5.64
C LEU A 67 1.22 -0.56 -4.87
N ALA A 68 0.84 -1.43 -3.92
CA ALA A 68 1.83 -2.13 -3.10
C ALA A 68 2.70 -3.08 -3.92
N ALA A 69 2.12 -3.75 -4.92
CA ALA A 69 2.87 -4.58 -5.86
C ALA A 69 3.82 -3.76 -6.74
N ALA A 70 3.39 -2.58 -7.22
CA ALA A 70 4.23 -1.66 -7.98
C ALA A 70 5.44 -1.19 -7.15
N ILE A 71 5.22 -0.80 -5.90
CA ILE A 71 6.30 -0.40 -4.96
C ILE A 71 7.24 -1.58 -4.70
N GLY A 72 6.71 -2.77 -4.40
CA GLY A 72 7.55 -3.97 -4.20
C GLY A 72 8.38 -4.35 -5.43
N ASN A 73 7.83 -4.16 -6.64
CA ASN A 73 8.58 -4.33 -7.89
C ASN A 73 9.67 -3.25 -8.06
N ALA A 74 9.39 -2.00 -7.69
CA ALA A 74 10.38 -0.91 -7.74
C ALA A 74 11.54 -1.15 -6.76
N VAL A 75 11.26 -1.61 -5.54
CA VAL A 75 12.28 -2.03 -4.57
C VAL A 75 13.12 -3.17 -5.12
N HIS A 76 12.50 -4.19 -5.72
CA HIS A 76 13.23 -5.28 -6.36
C HIS A 76 14.12 -4.80 -7.51
N HIS A 77 13.60 -3.92 -8.37
CA HIS A 77 14.37 -3.33 -9.47
C HIS A 77 15.57 -2.52 -8.96
N ALA A 78 15.41 -1.76 -7.89
CA ALA A 78 16.47 -0.92 -7.34
C ALA A 78 17.56 -1.71 -6.57
N THR A 79 17.19 -2.83 -5.96
CA THR A 79 18.07 -3.54 -4.99
C THR A 79 18.46 -4.95 -5.41
N GLY A 80 17.80 -5.52 -6.41
CA GLY A 80 17.91 -6.94 -6.78
C GLY A 80 17.24 -7.90 -5.80
N ARG A 81 16.77 -7.45 -4.63
CA ARG A 81 16.15 -8.30 -3.59
C ARG A 81 14.63 -8.32 -3.73
N ARG A 82 14.03 -9.51 -3.69
CA ARG A 82 12.57 -9.66 -3.79
C ARG A 82 11.95 -9.97 -2.43
N ILE A 83 11.38 -8.95 -1.80
CA ILE A 83 10.57 -9.08 -0.58
C ILE A 83 9.16 -9.49 -0.97
N ARG A 84 8.62 -10.53 -0.32
CA ARG A 84 7.27 -11.07 -0.59
C ARG A 84 6.32 -10.91 0.60
N SER A 85 6.80 -10.36 1.70
CA SER A 85 6.03 -10.06 2.90
C SER A 85 5.94 -8.54 3.08
N LEU A 86 4.73 -8.02 3.12
CA LEU A 86 4.48 -6.62 3.45
C LEU A 86 4.37 -6.42 4.97
N PRO A 87 4.67 -5.22 5.48
CA PRO A 87 5.27 -4.09 4.77
C PRO A 87 6.74 -4.35 4.37
N THR A 88 7.24 -3.61 3.39
CA THR A 88 8.63 -3.66 2.91
C THR A 88 9.50 -2.75 3.78
N THR A 89 9.73 -3.17 5.03
CA THR A 89 10.54 -2.43 5.99
C THR A 89 12.03 -2.60 5.71
N ILE A 90 12.84 -1.69 6.28
CA ILE A 90 14.28 -1.69 6.03
C ILE A 90 14.98 -2.94 6.59
N ASP A 91 14.54 -3.45 7.75
CA ASP A 91 15.05 -4.70 8.32
C ASP A 91 14.82 -5.89 7.38
N ARG A 92 13.63 -5.99 6.76
CA ARG A 92 13.32 -7.04 5.77
C ARG A 92 14.14 -6.92 4.49
N LEU A 93 14.65 -5.72 4.17
CA LEU A 93 15.55 -5.52 3.05
C LEU A 93 17.00 -5.89 3.38
N MET A 94 17.41 -5.70 4.63
CA MET A 94 18.77 -5.98 5.10
C MET A 94 19.01 -7.46 5.42
N LEU A 95 17.95 -8.24 5.71
CA LEU A 95 17.98 -9.71 5.79
C LEU A 95 18.22 -10.30 4.39
#